data_AF-A0A0S8E7G3-F1
#
_entry.id   AF-A0A0S8E7G3-F1
#
_cell.length_a   1.000
_cell.length_b   1.000
_cell.length_c   1.000
_cell.angle_alpha   90.00
_cell.angle_beta   90.00
_cell.angle_gamma   90.00
#
_symmetry.space_group_name_H-M   'P 1'
#
loop_
_entity.id
_entity.type
_entity.pdbx_description
1 polymer ?
#
loop_
_entity_poly.entity_id
_entity_poly.type
_entity_poly.pdbx_seq_one_letter_code
_entity_poly.pdbx_strand_id
1 'polypeptide(L)'
;MPVHDSFIINRVLYEMKITDIHTHGIAGYDTRETTEEHILKIAEIHGFHGVSDILLTIYPSSVQEMRRDMETVRKAVEIQQSSVRLHQPGSQNQNITQVGPSQEFLPAACRLATISGIHLEGPFLNPDRCGSLNANACIKPTEYMLKNLTEGFENLIKIITIAPEIPGALSLIRTITDMGAVVSMGHSDATYAEAEEGFHAGARGITHLFNAMRGFHHREPGIAGFGLFNQDIYTEIIADPFHLHDRVIDMVFNIKNPDKIIIISDSVKETDREISSSGIRNDRDKLLGGSMAVTGSAERLVNMGYDKDIIMRCITKNPRAYLSCFR
;
A
#
# COMPACT_ATOMS: atom_id res chain seq x y z
N MET A 1 33.07 8.97 -21.72
CA MET A 1 31.84 8.46 -22.37
C MET A 1 31.17 7.48 -21.43
N PRO A 2 30.14 7.89 -20.66
CA PRO A 2 29.44 7.05 -19.72
C PRO A 2 28.12 6.58 -20.34
N VAL A 3 28.13 5.41 -20.99
CA VAL A 3 26.89 4.79 -21.53
C VAL A 3 26.76 3.33 -21.08
N HIS A 4 27.75 2.80 -20.36
CA HIS A 4 27.76 1.40 -19.92
C HIS A 4 27.19 1.16 -18.51
N ASP A 5 27.17 2.17 -17.64
CA ASP A 5 26.70 2.00 -16.25
C ASP A 5 25.17 2.08 -16.11
N SER A 6 24.46 2.74 -17.02
CA SER A 6 22.98 2.81 -16.98
C SER A 6 22.30 1.48 -17.36
N PHE A 7 22.96 0.65 -18.16
CA PHE A 7 22.40 -0.63 -18.62
C PHE A 7 22.48 -1.75 -17.57
N ILE A 8 23.47 -1.69 -16.67
CA ILE A 8 23.63 -2.66 -15.58
C ILE A 8 22.66 -2.36 -14.43
N ILE A 9 22.40 -1.08 -14.15
CA ILE A 9 21.39 -0.66 -13.16
C ILE A 9 20.00 -1.19 -13.52
N ASN A 10 19.64 -1.13 -14.81
CA ASN A 10 18.38 -1.70 -15.29
C ASN A 10 18.32 -3.23 -15.12
N ARG A 11 19.44 -3.95 -15.24
CA ARG A 11 19.44 -5.42 -15.15
C ARG A 11 19.36 -5.95 -13.72
N VAL A 12 19.88 -5.22 -12.73
CA VAL A 12 19.83 -5.61 -11.30
C VAL A 12 18.45 -5.30 -10.69
N LEU A 13 17.78 -4.24 -11.15
CA LEU A 13 16.38 -3.96 -10.77
C LEU A 13 15.40 -5.03 -11.29
N TYR A 14 15.75 -5.72 -12.39
CA TYR A 14 14.91 -6.75 -13.03
C TYR A 14 14.76 -8.06 -12.22
N GLU A 15 15.59 -8.31 -11.19
CA GLU A 15 15.49 -9.50 -10.33
C GLU A 15 14.77 -9.24 -8.99
N MET A 16 14.55 -7.98 -8.63
CA MET A 16 13.94 -7.62 -7.35
C MET A 16 12.44 -7.37 -7.50
N LYS A 17 11.63 -8.19 -6.82
CA LYS A 17 10.18 -8.03 -6.78
C LYS A 17 9.79 -6.79 -5.97
N ILE A 18 9.75 -5.62 -6.63
CA ILE A 18 9.31 -4.34 -6.03
C ILE A 18 7.82 -4.44 -5.71
N THR A 19 7.46 -4.13 -4.46
CA THR A 19 6.10 -4.32 -3.93
C THR A 19 5.60 -3.02 -3.31
N ASP A 20 4.44 -2.57 -3.76
CA ASP A 20 3.69 -1.48 -3.12
C ASP A 20 2.48 -2.04 -2.39
N ILE A 21 2.46 -1.95 -1.06
CA ILE A 21 1.42 -2.56 -0.22
C ILE A 21 0.28 -1.60 0.11
N HIS A 22 0.34 -0.37 -0.38
CA HIS A 22 -0.65 0.65 -0.08
C HIS A 22 -0.77 1.62 -1.26
N THR A 23 -1.75 1.36 -2.13
CA THR A 23 -2.10 2.22 -3.27
C THR A 23 -3.60 2.15 -3.55
N HIS A 24 -4.26 3.30 -3.62
CA HIS A 24 -5.69 3.41 -3.89
C HIS A 24 -6.02 3.65 -5.36
N GLY A 25 -5.07 4.19 -6.12
CA GLY A 25 -5.29 4.59 -7.51
C GLY A 25 -4.07 5.28 -8.10
N ILE A 26 -4.13 5.57 -9.40
CA ILE A 26 -3.13 6.36 -10.11
C ILE A 26 -3.67 6.80 -11.48
N ALA A 27 -3.30 7.99 -11.91
CA ALA A 27 -3.55 8.60 -13.22
C ALA A 27 -4.99 8.48 -13.74
N GLY A 28 -5.94 8.87 -12.89
CA GLY A 28 -7.37 8.89 -13.20
C GLY A 28 -8.13 7.61 -12.86
N TYR A 29 -7.45 6.56 -12.41
CA TYR A 29 -8.06 5.29 -12.00
C TYR A 29 -8.00 5.11 -10.48
N ASP A 30 -9.01 4.47 -9.92
CA ASP A 30 -9.24 4.39 -8.47
C ASP A 30 -9.84 3.02 -8.08
N THR A 31 -9.63 2.56 -6.86
CA THR A 31 -10.20 1.29 -6.38
C THR A 31 -11.71 1.33 -6.14
N ARG A 32 -12.33 2.51 -6.11
CA ARG A 32 -13.79 2.71 -6.10
C ARG A 32 -14.45 2.57 -7.47
N GLU A 33 -13.65 2.38 -8.53
CA GLU A 33 -14.17 2.18 -9.88
C GLU A 33 -14.95 0.86 -9.98
N THR A 34 -15.97 0.84 -10.84
CA THR A 34 -16.92 -0.29 -10.93
C THR A 34 -16.57 -1.32 -11.99
N THR A 35 -15.44 -1.15 -12.70
CA THR A 35 -15.03 -2.02 -13.81
C THR A 35 -13.65 -2.63 -13.56
N GLU A 36 -13.50 -3.90 -13.93
CA GLU A 36 -12.26 -4.65 -13.79
C GLU A 36 -11.14 -4.07 -14.66
N GLU A 37 -11.50 -3.49 -15.81
CA GLU A 37 -10.58 -2.81 -16.73
C GLU A 37 -9.87 -1.62 -16.07
N HIS A 38 -10.58 -0.81 -15.28
CA HIS A 38 -9.99 0.30 -14.54
C HIS A 38 -9.02 -0.20 -13.47
N ILE A 39 -9.36 -1.28 -12.77
CA ILE A 39 -8.47 -1.91 -11.79
C ILE A 39 -7.20 -2.45 -12.46
N LEU A 40 -7.33 -3.12 -13.61
CA LEU A 40 -6.18 -3.60 -14.38
C LEU A 40 -5.31 -2.45 -14.88
N LYS A 41 -5.91 -1.28 -15.16
CA LYS A 41 -5.15 -0.09 -15.59
C LYS A 41 -4.28 0.49 -14.47
N ILE A 42 -4.74 0.45 -13.23
CA ILE A 42 -3.89 0.79 -12.05
C ILE A 42 -2.65 -0.10 -12.05
N ALA A 43 -2.82 -1.42 -12.20
CA ALA A 43 -1.72 -2.39 -12.23
C ALA A 43 -0.78 -2.20 -13.43
N GLU A 44 -1.30 -1.78 -14.58
CA GLU A 44 -0.50 -1.46 -15.77
C GLU A 44 0.38 -0.25 -15.54
N ILE A 45 -0.16 0.82 -14.95
CA ILE A 45 0.57 2.06 -14.70
C ILE A 45 1.65 1.82 -13.63
N HIS A 46 1.34 1.13 -12.54
CA HIS A 46 2.35 0.71 -11.56
C HIS A 46 3.45 -0.16 -12.18
N GLY A 47 3.07 -1.10 -13.06
CA GLY A 47 3.99 -1.93 -13.81
C GLY A 47 4.92 -1.13 -14.75
N PHE A 48 4.38 -0.09 -15.40
CA PHE A 48 5.16 0.86 -16.19
C PHE A 48 6.21 1.60 -15.34
N HIS A 49 5.93 1.86 -14.07
CA HIS A 49 6.87 2.42 -13.10
C HIS A 49 7.84 1.40 -12.50
N GLY A 50 7.86 0.16 -12.97
CA GLY A 50 8.74 -0.91 -12.50
C GLY A 50 8.26 -1.60 -11.22
N VAL A 51 7.04 -1.31 -10.75
CA VAL A 51 6.45 -2.02 -9.60
C VAL A 51 6.01 -3.41 -10.06
N SER A 52 6.48 -4.44 -9.36
CA SER A 52 6.20 -5.83 -9.75
C SER A 52 4.91 -6.37 -9.13
N ASP A 53 4.52 -5.85 -7.98
CA ASP A 53 3.47 -6.39 -7.13
C ASP A 53 2.77 -5.26 -6.37
N ILE A 54 1.44 -5.30 -6.31
CA ILE A 54 0.65 -4.30 -5.59
C ILE A 54 -0.41 -4.96 -4.71
N LEU A 55 -0.68 -4.33 -3.56
CA LEU A 55 -1.96 -4.49 -2.87
C LEU A 55 -2.81 -3.28 -3.16
N LEU A 56 -4.03 -3.53 -3.65
CA LEU A 56 -4.99 -2.46 -3.89
C LEU A 56 -5.69 -2.10 -2.59
N THR A 57 -5.64 -0.83 -2.23
CA THR A 57 -6.23 -0.32 -1.00
C THR A 57 -7.68 0.07 -1.22
N ILE A 58 -8.58 -0.46 -0.40
CA ILE A 58 -10.00 -0.12 -0.41
C ILE A 58 -10.26 0.92 0.68
N TYR A 59 -10.84 2.05 0.27
CA TYR A 59 -11.27 3.12 1.16
C TYR A 59 -12.34 2.65 2.16
N PRO A 60 -12.42 3.25 3.36
CA PRO A 60 -13.52 2.99 4.26
C PRO A 60 -14.81 3.59 3.69
N SER A 61 -15.85 2.76 3.60
CA SER A 61 -17.21 3.18 3.22
C SER A 61 -18.24 2.30 3.93
N SER A 62 -19.49 2.30 3.48
CA SER A 62 -20.45 1.28 3.92
C SER A 62 -19.93 -0.13 3.60
N VAL A 63 -20.29 -1.12 4.42
CA VAL A 63 -19.87 -2.53 4.20
C VAL A 63 -20.27 -3.01 2.80
N GLN A 64 -21.43 -2.59 2.31
CA GLN A 64 -21.93 -2.94 0.98
C GLN A 64 -21.03 -2.39 -0.13
N GLU A 65 -20.59 -1.14 -0.03
CA GLU A 65 -19.69 -0.52 -1.01
C GLU A 65 -18.30 -1.14 -0.95
N MET A 66 -17.73 -1.30 0.24
CA MET A 66 -16.41 -1.93 0.39
C MET A 66 -16.40 -3.35 -0.19
N ARG A 67 -17.46 -4.14 0.03
CA ARG A 67 -17.59 -5.49 -0.58
C ARG A 67 -17.72 -5.45 -2.09
N ARG A 68 -18.43 -4.46 -2.64
CA ARG A 68 -18.53 -4.26 -4.09
C ARG A 68 -17.16 -3.93 -4.68
N ASP A 69 -16.40 -3.05 -4.03
CA ASP A 69 -15.09 -2.63 -4.53
C ASP A 69 -14.08 -3.79 -4.42
N MET A 70 -14.10 -4.57 -3.33
CA MET A 70 -13.35 -5.83 -3.22
C MET A 70 -13.72 -6.86 -4.29
N GLU A 71 -14.99 -6.95 -4.66
CA GLU A 71 -15.47 -7.84 -5.71
C GLU A 71 -14.91 -7.46 -7.09
N THR A 72 -14.84 -6.16 -7.41
CA THR A 72 -14.20 -5.67 -8.64
C THR A 72 -12.72 -6.05 -8.66
N VAL A 73 -12.00 -5.88 -7.55
CA VAL A 73 -10.60 -6.30 -7.43
C VAL A 73 -10.44 -7.81 -7.58
N ARG A 74 -11.31 -8.62 -6.95
CA ARG A 74 -11.28 -10.08 -7.06
C ARG A 74 -11.37 -10.53 -8.52
N LYS A 75 -12.30 -9.97 -9.29
CA LYS A 75 -12.45 -10.30 -10.71
C LYS A 75 -11.25 -9.84 -11.55
N ALA A 76 -10.67 -8.68 -11.27
CA ALA A 76 -9.44 -8.24 -11.93
C ALA A 76 -8.27 -9.21 -11.67
N VAL A 77 -8.14 -9.71 -10.43
CA VAL A 77 -7.16 -10.76 -10.07
C VAL A 77 -7.40 -12.04 -10.86
N GLU A 78 -8.66 -12.48 -11.02
CA GLU A 78 -9.01 -13.65 -11.83
C GLU A 78 -8.64 -13.49 -13.31
N ILE A 79 -8.81 -12.28 -13.86
CA ILE A 79 -8.40 -11.94 -15.22
C ILE A 79 -6.86 -12.02 -15.37
N GLN A 80 -6.10 -11.47 -14.40
CA GLN A 80 -4.63 -11.59 -14.42
C GLN A 80 -4.20 -13.07 -14.37
N GLN A 81 -4.80 -13.87 -13.49
CA GLN A 81 -4.44 -15.28 -13.32
C GLN A 81 -4.82 -16.16 -14.53
N SER A 82 -5.92 -15.85 -15.23
CA SER A 82 -6.31 -16.56 -16.46
C SER A 82 -5.38 -16.19 -17.63
N SER A 83 -4.99 -14.93 -17.74
CA SER A 83 -4.05 -14.45 -18.76
C SER A 83 -2.65 -15.07 -18.62
N VAL A 84 -2.15 -15.27 -17.41
CA VAL A 84 -0.87 -15.97 -17.16
C VAL A 84 -0.95 -17.45 -17.56
N ARG A 85 -2.09 -18.12 -17.33
CA ARG A 85 -2.29 -19.53 -17.70
C ARG A 85 -2.28 -19.76 -19.21
N LEU A 86 -2.81 -18.81 -20.00
CA LEU A 86 -2.82 -18.89 -21.47
C LEU A 86 -1.44 -18.68 -22.11
N HIS A 87 -0.50 -18.03 -21.41
CA HIS A 87 0.85 -17.74 -21.91
C HIS A 87 1.91 -18.74 -21.43
N GLN A 88 1.52 -19.84 -20.76
CA GLN A 88 2.47 -20.93 -20.49
C GLN A 88 2.80 -21.71 -21.78
N PRO A 89 4.08 -22.04 -22.04
CA PRO A 89 4.48 -22.78 -23.23
C PRO A 89 4.02 -24.24 -23.09
N GLY A 90 2.78 -24.52 -23.52
CA GLY A 90 2.20 -25.87 -23.45
C GLY A 90 0.85 -26.06 -24.11
N SER A 91 0.03 -25.03 -24.30
CA SER A 91 -1.25 -25.16 -25.00
C SER A 91 -1.11 -24.80 -26.48
N GLN A 92 -0.75 -25.77 -27.31
CA GLN A 92 -1.03 -25.70 -28.74
C GLN A 92 -2.54 -25.69 -28.92
N ASN A 93 -3.11 -24.57 -29.34
CA ASN A 93 -4.31 -24.58 -30.15
C ASN A 93 -4.16 -23.53 -31.25
N GLN A 94 -3.83 -24.02 -32.43
CA GLN A 94 -3.87 -23.26 -33.67
C GLN A 94 -5.33 -22.95 -33.99
N ASN A 95 -5.68 -21.67 -33.99
CA ASN A 95 -6.59 -21.00 -34.93
C ASN A 95 -6.93 -19.61 -34.41
N ILE A 96 -6.16 -18.60 -34.83
CA ILE A 96 -6.60 -17.21 -34.76
C ILE A 96 -6.51 -16.63 -36.16
N THR A 97 -7.69 -16.47 -36.76
CA THR A 97 -7.97 -15.65 -37.93
C THR A 97 -7.58 -14.21 -37.68
N GLN A 98 -6.96 -13.60 -38.69
CA GLN A 98 -6.42 -12.24 -38.67
C GLN A 98 -7.47 -11.18 -38.29
N VAL A 99 -7.09 -10.29 -37.38
CA VAL A 99 -7.72 -8.98 -37.17
C VAL A 99 -6.63 -7.91 -37.27
N GLY A 100 -6.95 -6.83 -38.00
CA GLY A 100 -6.03 -5.91 -38.69
C GLY A 100 -5.13 -4.98 -37.85
N PRO A 101 -4.40 -4.07 -38.54
CA PRO A 101 -3.25 -3.36 -37.99
C PRO A 101 -3.66 -2.05 -37.31
N SER A 102 -3.64 -2.06 -35.98
CA SER A 102 -3.45 -0.86 -35.15
C SER A 102 -2.91 -1.28 -33.78
N GLN A 103 -1.65 -1.70 -33.73
CA GLN A 103 -0.88 -1.86 -32.50
C GLN A 103 0.44 -1.12 -32.70
N GLU A 104 0.45 0.15 -32.32
CA GLU A 104 1.66 0.96 -32.32
C GLU A 104 2.20 1.08 -30.89
N PHE A 105 3.36 0.43 -30.71
CA PHE A 105 4.39 0.65 -29.69
C PHE A 105 4.05 0.38 -28.21
N LEU A 106 4.19 -0.87 -27.78
CA LEU A 106 4.66 -1.18 -26.42
C LEU A 106 6.18 -1.38 -26.47
N PRO A 107 7.02 -0.42 -26.00
CA PRO A 107 8.45 -0.62 -25.91
C PRO A 107 8.76 -1.60 -24.76
N ALA A 108 9.73 -2.49 -25.01
CA ALA A 108 10.44 -3.34 -24.04
C ALA A 108 9.64 -3.80 -22.80
N ALA A 109 8.79 -4.82 -22.95
CA ALA A 109 8.20 -5.61 -21.87
C ALA A 109 7.76 -4.82 -20.61
N CYS A 110 6.86 -3.84 -20.78
CA CYS A 110 6.08 -3.31 -19.67
C CYS A 110 5.32 -4.48 -19.02
N ARG A 111 5.80 -4.94 -17.86
CA ARG A 111 5.19 -6.05 -17.14
C ARG A 111 4.11 -5.46 -16.24
N LEU A 112 2.85 -5.86 -16.48
CA LEU A 112 1.72 -5.57 -15.59
C LEU A 112 2.10 -5.92 -14.14
N ALA A 113 1.90 -5.01 -13.19
CA ALA A 113 2.09 -5.32 -11.78
C ALA A 113 1.10 -6.43 -11.38
N THR A 114 1.55 -7.40 -10.58
CA THR A 114 0.66 -8.44 -10.05
C THR A 114 -0.19 -7.85 -8.93
N ILE A 115 -1.51 -7.98 -9.03
CA ILE A 115 -2.43 -7.64 -7.94
C ILE A 115 -2.43 -8.83 -6.97
N SER A 116 -1.72 -8.71 -5.86
CA SER A 116 -1.50 -9.81 -4.90
C SER A 116 -2.50 -9.87 -3.76
N GLY A 117 -3.40 -8.88 -3.69
CA GLY A 117 -4.48 -8.84 -2.73
C GLY A 117 -4.96 -7.44 -2.42
N ILE A 118 -5.61 -7.32 -1.27
CA ILE A 118 -6.28 -6.11 -0.81
C ILE A 118 -5.71 -5.65 0.53
N HIS A 119 -5.53 -4.34 0.64
CA HIS A 119 -5.39 -3.64 1.91
C HIS A 119 -6.73 -2.95 2.22
N LEU A 120 -7.37 -3.27 3.35
CA LEU A 120 -8.52 -2.51 3.84
C LEU A 120 -8.04 -1.37 4.73
N GLU A 121 -8.09 -0.13 4.26
CA GLU A 121 -7.76 1.04 5.10
C GLU A 121 -8.99 1.46 5.91
N GLY A 122 -9.28 0.69 6.96
CA GLY A 122 -10.52 0.80 7.73
C GLY A 122 -11.51 -0.33 7.42
N PRO A 123 -12.77 -0.22 7.88
CA PRO A 123 -13.45 0.96 8.42
C PRO A 123 -13.34 1.12 9.96
N PHE A 124 -12.50 0.33 10.62
CA PHE A 124 -12.32 0.36 12.08
C PHE A 124 -11.31 1.44 12.51
N LEU A 125 -11.57 2.69 12.16
CA LEU A 125 -10.66 3.82 12.37
C LEU A 125 -11.21 4.81 13.39
N ASN A 126 -10.36 5.71 13.89
CA ASN A 126 -10.80 6.81 14.73
C ASN A 126 -11.34 7.97 13.86
N PRO A 127 -12.62 8.38 14.03
CA PRO A 127 -13.23 9.43 13.21
C PRO A 127 -12.54 10.80 13.30
N ASP A 128 -11.85 11.08 14.41
CA ASP A 128 -11.11 12.33 14.61
C ASP A 128 -9.75 12.33 13.91
N ARG A 129 -9.34 11.17 13.37
CA ARG A 129 -8.04 10.93 12.73
C ARG A 129 -8.21 10.34 11.32
N CYS A 130 -9.30 10.62 10.63
CA CYS A 130 -9.57 10.08 9.30
C CYS A 130 -8.73 10.64 8.15
N GLY A 131 -7.94 11.71 8.34
CA GLY A 131 -7.23 12.30 7.18
C GLY A 131 -8.22 12.65 6.05
N SER A 132 -7.86 12.39 4.80
CA SER A 132 -8.76 12.61 3.64
C SER A 132 -9.97 11.67 3.58
N LEU A 133 -9.99 10.61 4.41
CA LEU A 133 -11.06 9.60 4.42
C LEU A 133 -12.37 10.15 5.00
N ASN A 134 -13.48 9.50 4.65
CA ASN A 134 -14.80 9.86 5.15
C ASN A 134 -14.99 9.40 6.61
N ALA A 135 -15.00 10.34 7.55
CA ALA A 135 -15.19 10.04 8.97
C ALA A 135 -16.52 9.31 9.28
N ASN A 136 -17.57 9.53 8.48
CA ASN A 136 -18.85 8.86 8.66
C ASN A 136 -18.83 7.38 8.25
N ALA A 137 -17.78 6.92 7.58
CA ALA A 137 -17.58 5.52 7.26
C ALA A 137 -16.98 4.72 8.42
N CYS A 138 -16.51 5.38 9.48
CA CYS A 138 -15.95 4.68 10.64
C CYS A 138 -17.04 3.91 11.39
N ILE A 139 -16.79 2.63 11.63
CA ILE A 139 -17.73 1.76 12.35
C ILE A 139 -17.07 1.11 13.56
N LYS A 140 -17.92 0.66 14.50
CA LYS A 140 -17.45 -0.02 15.71
C LYS A 140 -16.73 -1.34 15.36
N PRO A 141 -15.53 -1.58 15.91
CA PRO A 141 -14.83 -2.85 15.73
C PRO A 141 -15.54 -3.98 16.49
N THR A 142 -16.27 -4.81 15.77
CA THR A 142 -16.89 -6.03 16.31
C THR A 142 -16.67 -7.19 15.35
N GLU A 143 -16.61 -8.41 15.86
CA GLU A 143 -16.45 -9.60 15.02
C GLU A 143 -17.58 -9.77 14.00
N TYR A 144 -18.80 -9.36 14.35
CA TYR A 144 -19.94 -9.35 13.43
C TYR A 144 -19.69 -8.43 12.22
N MET A 145 -19.17 -7.22 12.47
CA MET A 145 -18.86 -6.28 11.39
C MET A 145 -17.68 -6.76 10.55
N LEU A 146 -16.64 -7.31 11.18
CA LEU A 146 -15.51 -7.91 10.46
C LEU A 146 -15.99 -9.05 9.57
N LYS A 147 -16.73 -10.02 10.12
CA LYS A 147 -17.27 -11.14 9.36
C LYS A 147 -18.10 -10.66 8.17
N ASN A 148 -19.05 -9.74 8.39
CA ASN A 148 -19.87 -9.21 7.32
C ASN A 148 -19.04 -8.54 6.22
N LEU A 149 -17.96 -7.85 6.60
CA LEU A 149 -17.05 -7.23 5.64
C LEU A 149 -16.24 -8.28 4.87
N THR A 150 -15.63 -9.25 5.55
CA THR A 150 -14.59 -10.11 4.98
C THR A 150 -15.07 -11.46 4.46
N GLU A 151 -16.31 -11.88 4.75
CA GLU A 151 -16.84 -13.19 4.36
C GLU A 151 -16.75 -13.39 2.84
N GLY A 152 -15.99 -14.41 2.42
CA GLY A 152 -15.72 -14.74 1.01
C GLY A 152 -14.49 -14.05 0.40
N PHE A 153 -13.82 -13.16 1.14
CA PHE A 153 -12.65 -12.39 0.71
C PHE A 153 -11.39 -12.67 1.55
N GLU A 154 -11.43 -13.61 2.49
CA GLU A 154 -10.38 -13.87 3.47
C GLU A 154 -9.03 -14.16 2.80
N ASN A 155 -9.04 -14.89 1.68
CA ASN A 155 -7.83 -15.20 0.91
C ASN A 155 -7.30 -14.01 0.10
N LEU A 156 -8.11 -12.98 -0.12
CA LEU A 156 -7.75 -11.81 -0.92
C LEU A 156 -7.25 -10.66 -0.03
N ILE A 157 -7.83 -10.50 1.17
CA ILE A 157 -7.43 -9.50 2.14
C ILE A 157 -6.06 -9.88 2.74
N LYS A 158 -5.12 -8.94 2.72
CA LYS A 158 -3.75 -9.12 3.23
C LYS A 158 -3.43 -8.21 4.39
N ILE A 159 -3.96 -7.00 4.38
CA ILE A 159 -3.77 -6.00 5.43
C ILE A 159 -5.13 -5.41 5.80
N ILE A 160 -5.35 -5.17 7.09
CA ILE A 160 -6.43 -4.32 7.59
C ILE A 160 -5.83 -3.25 8.50
N THR A 161 -6.09 -1.98 8.19
CA THR A 161 -5.76 -0.85 9.06
C THR A 161 -6.86 -0.66 10.11
N ILE A 162 -6.46 -0.52 11.37
CA ILE A 162 -7.35 -0.33 12.53
C ILE A 162 -6.75 0.68 13.51
N ALA A 163 -7.58 1.50 14.15
CA ALA A 163 -7.12 2.33 15.26
C ALA A 163 -7.19 1.51 16.57
N PRO A 164 -6.07 1.29 17.30
CA PRO A 164 -6.03 0.35 18.43
C PRO A 164 -6.76 0.82 19.68
N GLU A 165 -6.96 2.13 19.85
CA GLU A 165 -7.56 2.73 21.05
C GLU A 165 -9.10 2.66 21.09
N ILE A 166 -9.74 2.39 19.95
CA ILE A 166 -11.21 2.39 19.90
C ILE A 166 -11.79 1.14 20.57
N PRO A 167 -12.88 1.27 21.36
CA PRO A 167 -13.44 0.16 22.13
C PRO A 167 -13.79 -1.07 21.27
N GLY A 168 -13.13 -2.19 21.55
CA GLY A 168 -13.28 -3.46 20.84
C GLY A 168 -12.13 -3.76 19.87
N ALA A 169 -11.29 -2.77 19.55
CA ALA A 169 -10.19 -2.92 18.58
C ALA A 169 -9.22 -4.03 19.00
N LEU A 170 -8.70 -4.04 20.22
CA LEU A 170 -7.74 -5.08 20.67
C LEU A 170 -8.26 -6.51 20.50
N SER A 171 -9.56 -6.74 20.71
CA SER A 171 -10.16 -8.06 20.45
C SER A 171 -10.20 -8.36 18.96
N LEU A 172 -10.60 -7.37 18.16
CA LEU A 172 -10.66 -7.52 16.71
C LEU A 172 -9.29 -7.70 16.07
N ILE A 173 -8.23 -7.08 16.62
CA ILE A 173 -6.84 -7.27 16.18
C ILE A 173 -6.46 -8.76 16.27
N ARG A 174 -6.81 -9.43 17.38
CA ARG A 174 -6.60 -10.88 17.53
C ARG A 174 -7.38 -11.67 16.48
N THR A 175 -8.67 -11.37 16.32
CA THR A 175 -9.53 -12.06 15.33
C THR A 175 -9.02 -11.90 13.89
N ILE A 176 -8.56 -10.70 13.50
CA ILE A 176 -8.00 -10.44 12.17
C ILE A 176 -6.68 -11.20 11.99
N THR A 177 -5.85 -11.24 13.04
CA THR A 177 -4.58 -11.98 13.04
C THR A 177 -4.83 -13.49 12.87
N ASP A 178 -5.81 -14.05 13.60
CA ASP A 178 -6.20 -15.47 13.50
C ASP A 178 -6.79 -15.82 12.12
N MET A 179 -7.43 -14.85 11.45
CA MET A 179 -7.88 -14.98 10.05
C MET A 179 -6.70 -15.04 9.06
N GLY A 180 -5.48 -14.71 9.48
CA GLY A 180 -4.27 -14.73 8.66
C GLY A 180 -3.99 -13.43 7.90
N ALA A 181 -4.69 -12.34 8.22
CA ALA A 181 -4.42 -11.00 7.69
C ALA A 181 -3.51 -10.22 8.63
N VAL A 182 -2.68 -9.36 8.05
CA VAL A 182 -1.83 -8.46 8.82
C VAL A 182 -2.66 -7.29 9.34
N VAL A 183 -2.48 -6.97 10.62
CA VAL A 183 -3.06 -5.76 11.21
C VAL A 183 -2.04 -4.64 11.22
N SER A 184 -2.39 -3.53 10.58
CA SER A 184 -1.66 -2.26 10.64
C SER A 184 -2.41 -1.27 11.54
N MET A 185 -1.72 -0.53 12.38
CA MET A 185 -2.33 0.50 13.22
C MET A 185 -2.20 1.87 12.56
N GLY A 186 -3.30 2.59 12.39
CA GLY A 186 -3.33 3.86 11.68
C GLY A 186 -4.65 4.60 11.87
N HIS A 187 -4.74 5.84 11.38
CA HIS A 187 -5.91 6.69 11.56
C HIS A 187 -6.41 6.73 13.00
N SER A 188 -5.46 6.99 13.91
CA SER A 188 -5.58 6.68 15.33
C SER A 188 -5.10 7.83 16.19
N ASP A 189 -5.82 8.08 17.29
CA ASP A 189 -5.40 8.99 18.35
C ASP A 189 -4.73 8.26 19.51
N ALA A 190 -4.27 7.02 19.32
CA ALA A 190 -3.71 6.22 20.40
C ALA A 190 -2.51 6.89 21.09
N THR A 191 -2.52 6.81 22.42
CA THR A 191 -1.33 6.96 23.28
C THR A 191 -0.27 5.92 22.89
N TYR A 192 0.96 6.14 23.36
CA TYR A 192 2.01 5.13 23.22
C TYR A 192 1.60 3.78 23.84
N ALA A 193 0.97 3.81 25.03
CA ALA A 193 0.54 2.60 25.74
C ALA A 193 -0.55 1.84 24.97
N GLU A 194 -1.54 2.53 24.41
CA GLU A 194 -2.59 1.89 23.59
C GLU A 194 -2.03 1.28 22.30
N ALA A 195 -1.04 1.93 21.68
CA ALA A 195 -0.33 1.36 20.53
C ALA A 195 0.47 0.10 20.91
N GLU A 196 1.11 0.10 22.09
CA GLU A 196 1.79 -1.06 22.64
C GLU A 196 0.82 -2.22 22.92
N GLU A 197 -0.34 -1.94 23.50
CA GLU A 197 -1.41 -2.92 23.68
C GLU A 197 -1.88 -3.51 22.34
N GLY A 198 -2.02 -2.68 21.30
CA GLY A 198 -2.34 -3.13 19.94
C GLY A 198 -1.28 -4.07 19.35
N PHE A 199 0.00 -3.76 19.54
CA PHE A 199 1.12 -4.63 19.16
C PHE A 199 1.08 -5.98 19.89
N HIS A 200 0.84 -5.96 21.20
CA HIS A 200 0.69 -7.18 22.00
C HIS A 200 -0.56 -7.99 21.63
N ALA A 201 -1.62 -7.33 21.17
CA ALA A 201 -2.82 -7.99 20.64
C ALA A 201 -2.60 -8.64 19.27
N GLY A 202 -1.51 -8.35 18.57
CA GLY A 202 -1.15 -9.01 17.31
C GLY A 202 -0.81 -8.06 16.16
N ALA A 203 -0.99 -6.74 16.32
CA ALA A 203 -0.64 -5.78 15.27
C ALA A 203 0.86 -5.83 14.93
N ARG A 204 1.18 -5.67 13.64
CA ARG A 204 2.56 -5.77 13.13
C ARG A 204 3.00 -4.60 12.28
N GLY A 205 2.11 -3.65 11.96
CA GLY A 205 2.46 -2.47 11.19
C GLY A 205 1.91 -1.17 11.78
N ILE A 206 2.49 -0.06 11.36
CA ILE A 206 1.96 1.29 11.49
C ILE A 206 1.74 1.84 10.09
N THR A 207 0.51 2.26 9.78
CA THR A 207 0.13 2.85 8.50
C THR A 207 0.67 4.29 8.41
N HIS A 208 1.27 4.64 7.26
CA HIS A 208 1.82 5.96 6.88
C HIS A 208 2.26 6.87 8.04
N LEU A 209 3.32 6.47 8.76
CA LEU A 209 3.85 7.14 9.96
C LEU A 209 3.77 8.68 9.91
N PHE A 210 3.30 9.27 11.01
CA PHE A 210 2.98 10.69 11.22
C PHE A 210 1.71 11.22 10.54
N ASN A 211 1.18 10.55 9.52
CA ASN A 211 -0.02 10.98 8.82
C ASN A 211 -1.28 10.50 9.53
N ALA A 212 -2.28 11.38 9.62
CA ALA A 212 -3.58 11.07 10.20
C ALA A 212 -3.52 10.36 11.58
N MET A 213 -2.60 10.77 12.46
CA MET A 213 -2.43 10.15 13.78
C MET A 213 -2.19 11.17 14.88
N ARG A 214 -2.23 10.73 16.15
CA ARG A 214 -1.78 11.54 17.29
C ARG A 214 -0.37 12.08 17.02
N GLY A 215 -0.21 13.39 17.17
CA GLY A 215 1.08 14.05 17.01
C GLY A 215 2.09 13.64 18.07
N PHE A 216 3.36 13.58 17.70
CA PHE A 216 4.45 13.29 18.62
C PHE A 216 4.61 14.39 19.68
N HIS A 217 4.56 14.04 20.95
CA HIS A 217 4.86 14.93 22.06
C HIS A 217 5.86 14.28 23.02
N HIS A 218 6.84 15.03 23.52
CA HIS A 218 7.96 14.47 24.31
C HIS A 218 7.55 13.76 25.62
N ARG A 219 6.36 14.04 26.17
CA ARG A 219 5.78 13.34 27.34
C ARG A 219 4.78 12.24 26.99
N GLU A 220 4.28 12.25 25.76
CA GLU A 220 3.29 11.31 25.25
C GLU A 220 3.56 11.16 23.75
N PRO A 221 4.48 10.26 23.38
CA PRO A 221 4.91 10.13 21.99
C PRO A 221 3.80 9.65 21.04
N GLY A 222 2.72 9.07 21.58
CA GLY A 222 1.61 8.51 20.82
C GLY A 222 2.00 7.33 19.94
N ILE A 223 1.06 6.89 19.12
CA ILE A 223 1.27 5.87 18.10
C ILE A 223 2.44 6.18 17.14
N ALA A 224 2.65 7.46 16.80
CA ALA A 224 3.78 7.87 15.97
C ALA A 224 5.13 7.56 16.65
N GLY A 225 5.26 7.90 17.94
CA GLY A 225 6.45 7.57 18.70
C GLY A 225 6.62 6.06 18.93
N PHE A 226 5.52 5.33 19.14
CA PHE A 226 5.55 3.87 19.22
C PHE A 226 6.09 3.25 17.93
N GLY A 227 5.55 3.67 16.78
CA GLY A 227 6.02 3.26 15.46
C GLY A 227 7.48 3.58 15.21
N LEU A 228 7.96 4.74 15.65
CA LEU A 228 9.35 5.15 15.48
C LEU A 228 10.33 4.35 16.38
N PHE A 229 9.98 4.13 17.65
CA PHE A 229 10.91 3.58 18.64
C PHE A 229 10.90 2.06 18.77
N ASN A 230 9.74 1.42 18.57
CA ASN A 230 9.65 -0.04 18.65
C ASN A 230 10.38 -0.66 17.44
N GLN A 231 11.43 -1.45 17.69
CA GLN A 231 12.30 -1.96 16.62
C GLN A 231 11.77 -3.24 15.94
N ASP A 232 10.65 -3.78 16.40
CA ASP A 232 10.06 -5.04 15.92
C ASP A 232 8.82 -4.83 15.03
N ILE A 233 8.09 -3.73 15.23
CA ILE A 233 6.93 -3.37 14.42
C ILE A 233 7.36 -2.79 13.06
N TYR A 234 6.64 -3.12 11.98
CA TYR A 234 6.84 -2.47 10.68
C TYR A 234 6.24 -1.06 10.67
N THR A 235 6.74 -0.21 9.79
CA THR A 235 6.27 1.17 9.68
C THR A 235 6.30 1.62 8.23
N GLU A 236 5.12 1.96 7.72
CA GLU A 236 4.95 2.54 6.40
C GLU A 236 5.35 4.02 6.42
N ILE A 237 6.04 4.48 5.38
CA ILE A 237 6.28 5.90 5.13
C ILE A 237 5.93 6.25 3.68
N ILE A 238 5.32 7.41 3.50
CA ILE A 238 5.13 8.03 2.18
C ILE A 238 6.32 8.97 1.98
N ALA A 239 7.30 8.53 1.19
CA ALA A 239 8.58 9.24 1.02
C ALA A 239 8.58 10.25 -0.15
N ASP A 240 7.42 10.82 -0.43
CA ASP A 240 7.27 11.97 -1.31
C ASP A 240 7.72 13.27 -0.58
N PRO A 241 7.91 14.40 -1.28
CA PRO A 241 8.39 15.63 -0.65
C PRO A 241 7.29 16.40 0.11
N PHE A 242 6.09 15.82 0.28
CA PHE A 242 4.91 16.55 0.75
C PHE A 242 4.32 16.00 2.05
N HIS A 243 4.36 14.67 2.25
CA HIS A 243 3.84 14.01 3.45
C HIS A 243 4.80 14.15 4.63
N LEU A 244 6.10 14.01 4.37
CA LEU A 244 7.13 14.12 5.40
C LEU A 244 8.17 15.15 4.98
N HIS A 245 8.53 16.02 5.93
CA HIS A 245 9.70 16.87 5.78
C HIS A 245 10.96 16.00 5.72
N ASP A 246 11.97 16.37 4.92
CA ASP A 246 13.20 15.57 4.73
C ASP A 246 13.90 15.21 6.04
N ARG A 247 13.97 16.16 6.98
CA ARG A 247 14.51 15.91 8.33
C ARG A 247 13.72 14.88 9.16
N VAL A 248 12.43 14.71 8.89
CA VAL A 248 11.62 13.65 9.52
C VAL A 248 11.95 12.31 8.87
N ILE A 249 12.14 12.27 7.55
CA ILE A 249 12.61 11.06 6.86
C ILE A 249 14.00 10.66 7.38
N ASP A 250 14.95 11.61 7.49
CA ASP A 250 16.26 11.40 8.11
C ASP A 250 16.12 10.78 9.50
N MET A 251 15.21 11.32 10.33
CA MET A 251 14.98 10.82 11.68
C MET A 251 14.47 9.38 11.69
N VAL A 252 13.53 9.03 10.80
CA VAL A 252 13.01 7.66 10.67
C VAL A 252 14.15 6.70 10.35
N PHE A 253 14.93 6.96 9.31
CA PHE A 253 16.03 6.06 8.89
C PHE A 253 17.18 5.97 9.91
N ASN A 254 17.35 6.97 10.78
CA ASN A 254 18.39 6.94 11.82
C ASN A 254 17.96 6.22 13.10
N ILE A 255 16.66 6.17 13.40
CA ILE A 255 16.14 5.62 14.66
C ILE A 255 15.55 4.22 14.47
N LYS A 256 14.83 4.02 13.36
CA LYS A 256 14.09 2.80 13.10
C LYS A 256 15.00 1.74 12.49
N ASN A 257 14.80 0.49 12.88
CA ASN A 257 15.40 -0.66 12.22
C ASN A 257 15.08 -0.61 10.72
N PRO A 258 16.08 -0.51 9.82
CA PRO A 258 15.85 -0.39 8.39
C PRO A 258 15.12 -1.59 7.79
N ASP A 259 15.18 -2.77 8.41
CA ASP A 259 14.44 -3.96 7.95
C ASP A 259 12.94 -3.94 8.35
N LYS A 260 12.51 -2.88 9.05
CA LYS A 260 11.13 -2.62 9.47
C LYS A 260 10.53 -1.36 8.87
N ILE A 261 11.25 -0.68 7.98
CA ILE A 261 10.73 0.46 7.22
C ILE A 261 10.15 -0.08 5.90
N ILE A 262 8.95 0.37 5.54
CA ILE A 262 8.33 0.08 4.25
C ILE A 262 8.02 1.42 3.60
N ILE A 263 8.50 1.63 2.38
CA ILE A 263 8.09 2.79 1.59
C ILE A 263 6.86 2.36 0.80
N ILE A 264 5.82 3.17 0.85
CA ILE A 264 4.57 2.99 0.09
C ILE A 264 4.34 4.19 -0.82
N SER A 265 3.47 4.05 -1.82
CA SER A 265 3.01 5.23 -2.56
C SER A 265 1.90 5.97 -1.84
N ASP A 266 0.95 5.26 -1.24
CA ASP A 266 -0.37 5.81 -0.88
C ASP A 266 -1.00 6.59 -2.06
N SER A 267 -0.72 6.16 -3.29
CA SER A 267 -1.16 6.91 -4.47
C SER A 267 -2.67 6.85 -4.62
N VAL A 268 -3.25 7.90 -5.18
CA VAL A 268 -4.69 8.08 -5.38
C VAL A 268 -5.00 8.38 -6.84
N LYS A 269 -6.29 8.49 -7.17
CA LYS A 269 -6.76 8.81 -8.53
C LYS A 269 -6.05 10.01 -9.15
N GLU A 270 -5.81 11.04 -8.36
CA GLU A 270 -5.20 12.30 -8.79
C GLU A 270 -3.66 12.25 -8.86
N THR A 271 -3.02 11.16 -8.43
CA THR A 271 -1.58 10.96 -8.60
C THR A 271 -1.26 10.83 -10.09
N ASP A 272 -0.40 11.71 -10.61
CA ASP A 272 -0.01 11.69 -12.02
C ASP A 272 0.83 10.45 -12.38
N ARG A 273 0.92 10.16 -13.68
CA ARG A 273 1.90 9.18 -14.20
C ARG A 273 3.33 9.67 -14.02
N GLU A 274 3.55 10.97 -14.06
CA GLU A 274 4.87 11.54 -13.84
C GLU A 274 4.96 12.03 -12.39
N ILE A 275 6.19 12.19 -11.89
CA ILE A 275 6.41 12.73 -10.54
C ILE A 275 5.80 14.12 -10.47
N SER A 276 4.81 14.30 -9.60
CA SER A 276 4.14 15.59 -9.48
C SER A 276 5.06 16.64 -8.85
N SER A 277 5.02 17.85 -9.41
CA SER A 277 5.74 19.01 -8.85
C SER A 277 5.06 19.62 -7.62
N SER A 278 3.85 19.17 -7.29
CA SER A 278 3.05 19.60 -6.13
C SER A 278 2.41 18.42 -5.40
N GLY A 279 2.12 18.59 -4.12
CA GLY A 279 1.35 17.59 -3.36
C GLY A 279 -0.08 17.49 -3.87
N ILE A 280 -0.65 16.29 -3.83
CA ILE A 280 -2.04 16.03 -4.22
C ILE A 280 -2.96 16.46 -3.08
N ARG A 281 -3.72 17.55 -3.27
CA ARG A 281 -4.51 18.19 -2.20
C ARG A 281 -5.93 18.50 -2.65
N ASN A 282 -6.84 18.61 -1.68
CA ASN A 282 -8.19 19.15 -1.91
C ASN A 282 -8.24 20.67 -1.75
N ASP A 283 -9.43 21.24 -1.96
CA ASP A 283 -9.73 22.68 -1.85
C ASP A 283 -9.42 23.30 -0.46
N ARG A 284 -9.18 22.47 0.56
CA ARG A 284 -8.83 22.89 1.93
C ARG A 284 -7.36 22.66 2.26
N ASP A 285 -6.51 22.50 1.25
CA ASP A 285 -5.06 22.25 1.37
C ASP A 285 -4.72 20.95 2.12
N LYS A 286 -5.67 20.01 2.24
CA LYS A 286 -5.44 18.71 2.86
C LYS A 286 -4.89 17.74 1.84
N LEU A 287 -3.80 17.04 2.17
CA LEU A 287 -3.27 15.95 1.35
C LEU A 287 -4.31 14.84 1.17
N LEU A 288 -4.43 14.34 -0.05
CA LEU A 288 -5.38 13.29 -0.42
C LEU A 288 -4.73 11.90 -0.47
N GLY A 289 -3.44 11.85 -0.81
CA GLY A 289 -2.58 10.68 -0.88
C GLY A 289 -1.25 11.05 -1.56
N GLY A 290 -0.36 10.08 -1.75
CA GLY A 290 0.99 10.30 -2.25
C GLY A 290 1.08 10.74 -3.70
N SER A 291 2.14 11.48 -4.02
CA SER A 291 2.31 12.14 -5.32
C SER A 291 3.12 11.36 -6.37
N MET A 292 3.54 10.12 -6.06
CA MET A 292 4.34 9.29 -6.97
C MET A 292 4.27 7.80 -6.63
N ALA A 293 4.64 6.95 -7.60
CA ALA A 293 4.84 5.53 -7.37
C ALA A 293 6.05 5.26 -6.45
N VAL A 294 6.07 4.09 -5.81
CA VAL A 294 7.09 3.70 -4.83
C VAL A 294 8.53 3.74 -5.39
N THR A 295 8.70 3.48 -6.70
CA THR A 295 9.99 3.56 -7.38
C THR A 295 10.50 5.00 -7.51
N GLY A 296 9.60 5.97 -7.72
CA GLY A 296 9.93 7.40 -7.69
C GLY A 296 10.39 7.85 -6.31
N SER A 297 9.70 7.40 -5.26
CA SER A 297 10.11 7.64 -3.86
C SER A 297 11.50 7.05 -3.57
N ALA A 298 11.77 5.83 -4.03
CA ALA A 298 13.07 5.20 -3.84
C ALA A 298 14.20 5.93 -4.60
N GLU A 299 13.98 6.28 -5.86
CA GLU A 299 14.95 7.05 -6.66
C GLU A 299 15.25 8.40 -6.02
N ARG A 300 14.22 9.10 -5.54
CA ARG A 300 14.35 10.36 -4.81
C ARG A 300 15.28 10.21 -3.60
N LEU A 301 15.03 9.23 -2.73
CA LEU A 301 15.85 9.02 -1.53
C LEU A 301 17.29 8.64 -1.88
N VAL A 302 17.51 7.79 -2.89
CA VAL A 302 18.87 7.47 -3.34
C VAL A 302 19.59 8.72 -3.86
N ASN A 303 18.90 9.57 -4.62
CA ASN A 303 19.46 10.84 -5.11
C ASN A 303 19.74 11.85 -3.99
N MET A 304 19.03 11.76 -2.86
CA MET A 304 19.30 12.53 -1.64
C MET A 304 20.50 12.00 -0.85
N GLY A 305 21.09 10.86 -1.25
CA GLY A 305 22.28 10.28 -0.64
C GLY A 305 22.02 9.20 0.41
N TYR A 306 20.79 8.68 0.51
CA TYR A 306 20.50 7.53 1.37
C TYR A 306 21.14 6.25 0.81
N ASP A 307 21.47 5.31 1.70
CA ASP A 307 22.06 4.03 1.31
C ASP A 307 21.11 3.25 0.39
N LYS A 308 21.57 2.99 -0.83
CA LYS A 308 20.78 2.35 -1.89
C LYS A 308 20.27 0.97 -1.47
N ASP A 309 21.08 0.17 -0.78
CA ASP A 309 20.68 -1.19 -0.40
C ASP A 309 19.61 -1.15 0.69
N ILE A 310 19.68 -0.18 1.61
CA ILE A 310 18.60 0.06 2.59
C ILE A 310 17.31 0.46 1.88
N ILE A 311 17.36 1.46 0.99
CA ILE A 311 16.16 1.93 0.28
C ILE A 311 15.53 0.82 -0.55
N MET A 312 16.33 0.04 -1.28
CA MET A 312 15.82 -1.06 -2.07
C MET A 312 15.15 -2.14 -1.20
N ARG A 313 15.66 -2.44 0.00
CA ARG A 313 14.97 -3.36 0.92
C ARG A 313 13.60 -2.86 1.35
N CYS A 314 13.45 -1.54 1.58
CA CYS A 314 12.19 -0.92 1.98
C CYS A 314 11.06 -1.08 0.95
N ILE A 315 11.39 -1.28 -0.33
CA ILE A 315 10.42 -1.47 -1.42
C ILE A 315 10.40 -2.90 -1.99
N THR A 316 11.19 -3.83 -1.43
CA THR A 316 11.29 -5.22 -1.93
C THR A 316 11.15 -6.24 -0.81
N LYS A 317 12.21 -6.44 -0.01
CA LYS A 317 12.29 -7.49 1.02
C LYS A 317 11.35 -7.20 2.20
N ASN A 318 11.32 -5.96 2.67
CA ASN A 318 10.57 -5.57 3.86
C ASN A 318 9.04 -5.73 3.70
N PRO A 319 8.39 -5.21 2.64
CA PRO A 319 6.96 -5.44 2.43
C PRO A 319 6.62 -6.93 2.30
N ARG A 320 7.47 -7.72 1.65
CA ARG A 320 7.27 -9.17 1.53
C ARG A 320 7.39 -9.92 2.86
N ALA A 321 8.37 -9.53 3.68
CA ALA A 321 8.55 -10.09 5.01
C ALA A 321 7.36 -9.72 5.93
N TYR A 322 6.88 -8.48 5.84
CA TYR A 322 5.70 -8.00 6.56
C TYR A 322 4.44 -8.79 6.21
N LEU A 323 4.19 -9.04 4.92
CA LEU A 323 3.07 -9.85 4.44
C LEU A 323 3.20 -11.35 4.77
N SER A 324 4.34 -11.79 5.29
CA SER A 324 4.60 -13.18 5.68
C SER A 324 4.61 -13.39 7.19
N CYS A 325 4.29 -12.39 8.02
CA CYS A 325 4.35 -12.49 9.48
C CYS A 325 3.43 -13.57 10.10
N PHE A 326 2.50 -14.14 9.34
CA PHE A 326 1.51 -15.11 9.80
C PHE A 326 1.46 -16.39 8.94
N ARG A 327 2.50 -16.65 8.14
CA ARG A 327 2.65 -17.88 7.34
C ARG A 327 3.70 -18.82 7.91
#